data_AF-A0A936ZUX0-F1
#
_entry.id   AF-A0A936ZUX0-F1
#
_cell.length_a   1.000
_cell.length_b   1.000
_cell.length_c   1.000
_cell.angle_alpha   90.00
_cell.angle_beta   90.00
_cell.angle_gamma   90.00
#
_symmetry.space_group_name_H-M   'P 1'
#
loop_
_entity.id
_entity.type
_entity.pdbx_description
1 polymer ?
#
loop_
_entity_poly.entity_id
_entity_poly.type
_entity_poly.pdbx_seq_one_letter_code
_entity_poly.pdbx_strand_id
1 'polypeptide(L)'
;MKKNYDPESIEWKRNMDQMGLATYMDELDINLLEAPTKGLIKSLNENLENEYQDAGESFMETGSYDLVNANYLEQQLMAVYEVKIIHLYKSLEINVKRLLKAAYNKTSKDLYRWSTLTGFLNSKEIDYKKIKGYVEVNQLREVNNTLKHWTREGDSKIGHIEEFKEVDGYSEESLRKFYTRIRNFPIQWLLGLRDAIYEELYEFSDDRLENLAKEFALRMDPQVMERFIKKLKDKY
;
A
#
# COMPACT_ATOMS: atom_id res chain seq x y z
N MET A 1 42.17 -1.97 19.27
CA MET A 1 41.99 -0.54 19.00
C MET A 1 40.49 -0.28 18.92
N LYS A 2 39.91 0.51 19.85
CA LYS A 2 38.53 0.98 19.69
C LYS A 2 38.57 2.03 18.57
N LYS A 3 37.95 1.75 17.40
CA LYS A 3 37.67 2.79 16.42
C LYS A 3 36.87 3.87 17.15
N ASN A 4 37.42 5.07 17.32
CA ASN A 4 36.64 6.21 17.75
C ASN A 4 35.61 6.45 16.65
N TYR A 5 34.36 6.08 16.92
CA TYR A 5 33.24 6.35 16.04
C TYR A 5 32.91 7.83 16.13
N ASP A 6 32.97 8.53 14.99
CA ASP A 6 32.51 9.92 14.87
C ASP A 6 31.07 9.91 14.33
N PRO A 7 30.07 10.24 15.17
CA PRO A 7 28.66 10.31 14.76
C PRO A 7 28.39 11.40 13.72
N GLU A 8 29.31 12.35 13.52
CA GLU A 8 29.15 13.40 12.53
C GLU A 8 29.68 13.01 11.14
N SER A 9 30.46 11.92 11.06
CA SER A 9 31.02 11.41 9.80
C SER A 9 29.93 11.00 8.80
N ILE A 10 30.23 11.18 7.51
CA ILE A 10 29.31 10.81 6.43
C ILE A 10 29.13 9.29 6.35
N GLU A 11 30.18 8.52 6.64
CA GLU A 11 30.11 7.06 6.71
C GLU A 11 29.12 6.60 7.78
N TRP A 12 29.16 7.18 8.99
CA TRP A 12 28.22 6.82 10.05
C TRP A 12 26.79 7.20 9.68
N LYS A 13 26.56 8.42 9.18
CA LYS A 13 25.22 8.86 8.74
C LYS A 13 24.66 7.96 7.66
N ARG A 14 25.47 7.63 6.64
CA ARG A 14 25.09 6.69 5.59
C ARG A 14 24.72 5.32 6.16
N ASN A 15 25.54 4.74 7.04
CA ASN A 15 25.28 3.43 7.62
C ASN A 15 24.00 3.42 8.46
N MET A 16 23.73 4.50 9.20
CA MET A 16 22.50 4.66 9.98
C MET A 16 21.27 4.80 9.08
N ASP A 17 21.37 5.59 8.00
CA ASP A 17 20.25 5.75 7.06
C ASP A 17 19.98 4.45 6.29
N GLN A 18 21.04 3.70 5.91
CA GLN A 18 20.93 2.37 5.32
C GLN A 18 20.26 1.38 6.27
N MET A 19 20.74 1.28 7.51
CA MET A 19 20.16 0.39 8.51
C MET A 19 18.72 0.78 8.83
N GLY A 20 18.45 2.07 8.98
CA GLY A 20 17.13 2.61 9.24
C GLY A 20 16.15 2.28 8.12
N LEU A 21 16.55 2.41 6.85
CA LEU A 21 15.72 2.03 5.70
C LEU A 21 15.57 0.52 5.56
N ALA A 22 16.62 -0.27 5.78
CA ALA A 22 16.58 -1.72 5.62
C ALA A 22 15.69 -2.40 6.68
N THR A 23 15.75 -1.91 7.92
CA THR A 23 14.91 -2.38 9.04
C THR A 23 13.54 -1.72 9.09
N TYR A 24 13.33 -0.73 8.22
CA TYR A 24 12.06 -0.04 8.15
C TYR A 24 10.97 -1.05 7.78
N MET A 25 9.97 -1.17 8.66
CA MET A 25 8.74 -1.97 8.47
C MET A 25 8.86 -3.48 8.70
N ASP A 26 9.95 -3.95 9.31
CA ASP A 26 10.08 -5.38 9.64
C ASP A 26 8.98 -5.88 10.61
N GLU A 27 8.42 -4.97 11.42
CA GLU A 27 7.30 -5.26 12.35
C GLU A 27 5.95 -4.67 11.90
N LEU A 28 5.83 -4.23 10.65
CA LEU A 28 4.63 -3.52 10.20
C LEU A 28 3.44 -4.45 9.97
N ASP A 29 2.42 -4.33 10.83
CA ASP A 29 1.08 -4.85 10.54
C ASP A 29 0.19 -3.77 9.90
N ILE A 30 -0.18 -3.98 8.64
CA ILE A 30 -1.07 -3.08 7.87
C ILE A 30 -2.55 -3.45 8.11
N ASN A 31 -2.82 -4.67 8.58
CA ASN A 31 -4.15 -5.26 8.73
C ASN A 31 -4.65 -5.17 10.18
N LEU A 32 -4.50 -4.00 10.81
CA LEU A 32 -4.85 -3.77 12.23
C LEU A 32 -6.31 -4.10 12.58
N LEU A 33 -7.22 -4.12 11.59
CA LEU A 33 -8.62 -4.48 11.80
C LEU A 33 -8.88 -5.98 11.74
N GLU A 34 -7.93 -6.83 11.35
CA GLU A 34 -8.17 -8.26 11.23
C GLU A 34 -8.52 -8.90 12.58
N ALA A 35 -7.72 -8.65 13.62
CA ALA A 35 -7.98 -9.19 14.95
C ALA A 35 -9.24 -8.58 15.62
N PRO A 36 -9.43 -7.25 15.65
CA PRO A 36 -10.62 -6.65 16.28
C PRO A 36 -11.94 -7.03 15.60
N THR A 37 -11.96 -7.25 14.28
CA THR A 37 -13.20 -7.58 13.56
C THR A 37 -13.53 -9.07 13.55
N LYS A 38 -12.57 -9.94 13.88
CA LYS A 38 -12.75 -11.41 13.79
C LYS A 38 -13.93 -11.92 14.60
N GLY A 39 -14.08 -11.46 15.84
CA GLY A 39 -15.18 -11.87 16.72
C GLY A 39 -16.55 -11.42 16.19
N LEU A 40 -16.62 -10.16 15.75
CA LEU A 40 -17.84 -9.57 15.18
C LEU A 40 -18.27 -10.28 13.89
N ILE A 41 -17.34 -10.51 12.97
CA ILE A 41 -17.62 -11.24 11.71
C ILE A 41 -18.12 -12.64 12.03
N LYS A 42 -17.50 -13.33 13.00
CA LYS A 42 -17.93 -14.65 13.41
C LYS A 42 -19.37 -14.63 13.94
N SER A 43 -19.69 -13.75 14.89
CA SER A 43 -21.04 -13.67 15.46
C SER A 43 -22.10 -13.28 14.42
N LEU A 44 -21.76 -12.38 13.49
CA LEU A 44 -22.70 -11.97 12.44
C LEU A 44 -22.99 -13.11 11.47
N ASN A 45 -21.98 -13.92 11.10
CA ASN A 45 -22.20 -15.09 10.26
C ASN A 45 -23.02 -16.18 10.97
N GLU A 46 -22.73 -16.45 12.25
CA GLU A 46 -23.50 -17.43 13.04
C GLU A 46 -24.98 -17.00 13.15
N ASN A 47 -25.23 -15.71 13.39
CA ASN A 47 -26.60 -15.19 13.43
C ASN A 47 -27.27 -15.26 12.04
N LEU A 48 -26.55 -14.96 10.97
CA LEU A 48 -27.08 -14.99 9.61
C LEU A 48 -27.47 -16.43 9.20
N GLU A 49 -26.66 -17.42 9.58
CA GLU A 49 -26.95 -18.84 9.34
C GLU A 49 -28.23 -19.27 10.07
N ASN A 50 -28.39 -18.86 11.33
CA ASN A 50 -29.61 -19.15 12.10
C ASN A 50 -30.86 -18.50 11.46
N GLU A 51 -30.78 -17.23 11.05
CA GLU A 51 -31.91 -16.54 10.40
C GLU A 51 -32.29 -17.22 9.07
N TYR A 52 -31.31 -17.70 8.31
CA TYR A 52 -31.60 -18.47 7.09
C TYR A 52 -32.24 -19.83 7.37
N GLN A 53 -31.83 -20.50 8.45
CA GLN A 53 -32.45 -21.75 8.88
C GLN A 53 -33.91 -21.51 9.31
N ASP A 54 -34.14 -20.54 10.17
CA ASP A 54 -35.47 -20.17 10.68
C ASP A 54 -36.41 -19.77 9.54
N ALA A 55 -35.92 -18.99 8.57
CA ALA A 55 -36.69 -18.62 7.38
C ALA A 55 -37.05 -19.84 6.51
N GLY A 56 -36.16 -20.82 6.40
CA GLY A 56 -36.41 -22.08 5.71
C GLY A 56 -37.47 -22.94 6.41
N GLU A 57 -37.40 -23.04 7.74
CA GLU A 57 -38.39 -23.75 8.56
C GLU A 57 -39.77 -23.07 8.49
N SER A 58 -39.83 -21.74 8.65
CA SER A 58 -41.07 -20.95 8.51
C SER A 58 -41.72 -21.12 7.13
N PHE A 59 -40.93 -21.20 6.06
CA PHE A 59 -41.47 -21.45 4.72
C PHE A 59 -42.14 -22.82 4.61
N MET A 60 -41.55 -23.85 5.21
CA MET A 60 -42.12 -25.20 5.23
C MET A 60 -43.43 -25.26 6.04
N GLU A 61 -43.56 -24.46 7.09
CA GLU A 61 -44.75 -24.42 7.95
C GLU A 61 -45.87 -23.51 7.45
N THR A 62 -45.52 -22.31 6.96
CA THR A 62 -46.48 -21.22 6.68
C THR A 62 -46.52 -20.80 5.21
N GLY A 63 -45.56 -21.24 4.39
CA GLY A 63 -45.41 -20.82 2.99
C GLY A 63 -44.90 -19.39 2.81
N SER A 64 -44.40 -18.75 3.88
CA SER A 64 -43.88 -17.38 3.84
C SER A 64 -42.43 -17.29 4.33
N TYR A 65 -41.65 -16.42 3.67
CA TYR A 65 -40.29 -16.06 4.07
C TYR A 65 -40.30 -14.68 4.74
N ASP A 66 -39.73 -14.58 5.93
CA ASP A 66 -39.28 -13.30 6.49
C ASP A 66 -37.76 -13.26 6.45
N LEU A 67 -37.21 -12.39 5.60
CA LEU A 67 -35.76 -12.21 5.42
C LEU A 67 -35.28 -10.84 5.89
N VAL A 68 -36.11 -10.09 6.62
CA VAL A 68 -35.76 -8.71 7.03
C VAL A 68 -34.51 -8.71 7.90
N ASN A 69 -34.41 -9.63 8.86
CA ASN A 69 -33.26 -9.77 9.74
C ASN A 69 -32.00 -10.25 9.00
N ALA A 70 -32.13 -11.25 8.11
CA ALA A 70 -31.04 -11.73 7.29
C ALA A 70 -30.44 -10.60 6.44
N ASN A 71 -31.29 -9.81 5.76
CA ASN A 71 -30.86 -8.63 5.00
C ASN A 71 -30.13 -7.60 5.87
N TYR A 72 -30.60 -7.39 7.11
CA TYR A 72 -29.96 -6.47 8.05
C TYR A 72 -28.56 -6.96 8.48
N LEU A 73 -28.40 -8.26 8.73
CA LEU A 73 -27.11 -8.86 9.07
C LEU A 73 -26.13 -8.81 7.89
N GLU A 74 -26.60 -9.05 6.67
CA GLU A 74 -25.77 -8.90 5.46
C GLU A 74 -25.28 -7.47 5.28
N GLN A 75 -26.12 -6.47 5.53
CA GLN A 75 -25.70 -5.05 5.49
C GLN A 75 -24.65 -4.74 6.55
N GLN A 76 -24.74 -5.34 7.74
CA GLN A 76 -23.71 -5.18 8.77
C GLN A 76 -22.38 -5.82 8.36
N LEU A 77 -22.41 -7.04 7.83
CA LEU A 77 -21.21 -7.72 7.33
C LEU A 77 -20.57 -6.93 6.18
N MET A 78 -21.38 -6.43 5.25
CA MET A 78 -20.95 -5.56 4.17
C MET A 78 -20.22 -4.34 4.72
N ALA A 79 -20.81 -3.60 5.67
CA ALA A 79 -20.20 -2.44 6.29
C ALA A 79 -18.87 -2.76 6.99
N VAL A 80 -18.75 -3.94 7.63
CA VAL A 80 -17.48 -4.38 8.23
C VAL A 80 -16.41 -4.54 7.16
N TYR A 81 -16.70 -5.19 6.02
CA TYR A 81 -15.73 -5.35 4.95
C TYR A 81 -15.38 -4.04 4.25
N GLU A 82 -16.33 -3.12 4.09
CA GLU A 82 -16.05 -1.77 3.58
C GLU A 82 -15.02 -1.04 4.44
N VAL A 83 -15.24 -1.03 5.77
CA VAL A 83 -14.32 -0.40 6.72
C VAL A 83 -12.94 -1.06 6.66
N LYS A 84 -12.87 -2.39 6.53
CA LYS A 84 -11.60 -3.11 6.39
C LYS A 84 -10.83 -2.73 5.12
N ILE A 85 -11.52 -2.60 3.98
CA ILE A 85 -10.92 -2.18 2.70
C ILE A 85 -10.43 -0.74 2.78
N ILE A 86 -11.25 0.18 3.30
CA ILE A 86 -10.89 1.60 3.45
C ILE A 86 -9.69 1.75 4.38
N HIS A 87 -9.70 1.04 5.52
CA HIS A 87 -8.59 1.05 6.47
C HIS A 87 -7.31 0.51 5.83
N LEU A 88 -7.37 -0.62 5.12
CA LEU A 88 -6.20 -1.20 4.46
C LEU A 88 -5.54 -0.22 3.50
N TYR A 89 -6.33 0.45 2.66
CA TYR A 89 -5.79 1.49 1.77
C TYR A 89 -5.22 2.69 2.55
N LYS A 90 -5.88 3.09 3.64
CA LYS A 90 -5.40 4.21 4.47
C LYS A 90 -4.06 3.88 5.13
N SER A 91 -3.91 2.67 5.65
CA SER A 91 -2.66 2.18 6.24
C SER A 91 -1.55 2.14 5.19
N LEU A 92 -1.81 1.67 3.98
CA LEU A 92 -0.86 1.74 2.87
C LEU A 92 -0.41 3.20 2.60
N GLU A 93 -1.36 4.13 2.48
CA GLU A 93 -1.05 5.55 2.20
C GLU A 93 -0.16 6.17 3.28
N ILE A 94 -0.47 5.93 4.56
CA ILE A 94 0.31 6.41 5.70
C ILE A 94 1.74 5.88 5.62
N ASN A 95 1.87 4.59 5.32
CA ASN A 95 3.15 3.91 5.31
C ASN A 95 4.04 4.32 4.14
N VAL A 96 3.47 4.49 2.94
CA VAL A 96 4.20 5.08 1.80
C VAL A 96 4.70 6.49 2.14
N LYS A 97 3.85 7.33 2.76
CA LYS A 97 4.26 8.68 3.14
C LYS A 97 5.40 8.68 4.15
N ARG A 98 5.35 7.79 5.15
CA ARG A 98 6.41 7.66 6.14
C ARG A 98 7.71 7.13 5.49
N LEU A 99 7.62 6.16 4.59
CA LEU A 99 8.76 5.62 3.82
C LEU A 99 9.46 6.73 3.04
N LEU A 100 8.71 7.49 2.25
CA LEU A 100 9.27 8.56 1.42
C LEU A 100 9.80 9.72 2.26
N LYS A 101 9.18 10.01 3.41
CA LYS A 101 9.71 10.98 4.36
C LYS A 101 11.04 10.52 4.94
N ALA A 102 11.17 9.25 5.30
CA ALA A 102 12.42 8.69 5.82
C ALA A 102 13.53 8.70 4.76
N ALA A 103 13.23 8.25 3.54
CA ALA A 103 14.22 8.10 2.47
C ALA A 103 14.64 9.43 1.81
N TYR A 104 13.71 10.38 1.63
CA TYR A 104 13.95 11.58 0.83
C TYR A 104 13.67 12.89 1.56
N ASN A 105 13.33 12.85 2.86
CA ASN A 105 12.89 14.01 3.65
C ASN A 105 11.73 14.79 2.99
N LYS A 106 10.89 14.10 2.20
CA LYS A 106 9.81 14.75 1.45
C LYS A 106 8.60 15.00 2.34
N THR A 107 8.05 16.22 2.31
CA THR A 107 6.88 16.59 3.10
C THR A 107 5.59 16.01 2.53
N SER A 108 4.70 15.58 3.43
CA SER A 108 3.46 14.86 3.13
C SER A 108 2.43 15.62 2.29
N LYS A 109 2.54 16.95 2.20
CA LYS A 109 1.59 17.80 1.46
C LYS A 109 1.58 17.55 -0.04
N ASP A 110 2.68 17.08 -0.63
CA ASP A 110 2.76 16.87 -2.08
C ASP A 110 2.37 15.43 -2.49
N LEU A 111 2.41 14.48 -1.55
CA LEU A 111 2.28 13.04 -1.84
C LEU A 111 0.87 12.49 -1.53
N TYR A 112 -0.15 13.34 -1.41
CA TYR A 112 -1.52 12.87 -1.16
C TYR A 112 -2.20 12.33 -2.42
N ARG A 113 -1.79 12.77 -3.61
CA ARG A 113 -2.32 12.29 -4.89
C ARG A 113 -1.48 11.12 -5.37
N TRP A 114 -2.15 10.04 -5.78
CA TRP A 114 -1.49 8.88 -6.38
C TRP A 114 -0.65 9.28 -7.60
N SER A 115 -1.15 10.19 -8.46
CA SER A 115 -0.40 10.69 -9.61
C SER A 115 0.90 11.41 -9.23
N THR A 116 0.90 12.16 -8.14
CA THR A 116 2.10 12.84 -7.64
C THR A 116 3.10 11.86 -7.04
N LEU A 117 2.62 10.82 -6.33
CA LEU A 117 3.45 9.71 -5.87
C LEU A 117 4.13 9.03 -7.05
N THR A 118 3.38 8.62 -8.07
CA THR A 118 3.92 7.91 -9.23
C THR A 118 4.88 8.79 -10.04
N GLY A 119 4.57 10.08 -10.20
CA GLY A 119 5.48 11.02 -10.87
C GLY A 119 6.79 11.19 -10.11
N PHE A 120 6.73 11.20 -8.78
CA PHE A 120 7.94 11.24 -7.95
C PHE A 120 8.78 9.97 -8.08
N LEU A 121 8.17 8.78 -8.00
CA LEU A 121 8.90 7.52 -8.16
C LEU A 121 9.56 7.42 -9.54
N ASN A 122 8.86 7.84 -10.61
CA ASN A 122 9.44 7.91 -11.95
C ASN A 122 10.63 8.88 -12.04
N SER A 123 10.58 10.03 -11.33
CA SER A 123 11.71 10.97 -11.29
C SER A 123 12.94 10.42 -10.57
N LYS A 124 12.77 9.31 -9.85
CA LYS A 124 13.83 8.53 -9.20
C LYS A 124 14.18 7.27 -9.97
N GLU A 125 13.64 7.11 -11.18
CA GLU A 125 13.84 5.93 -12.02
C GLU A 125 13.35 4.61 -11.37
N ILE A 126 12.45 4.71 -10.38
CA ILE A 126 11.86 3.56 -9.71
C ILE A 126 10.65 3.07 -10.50
N ASP A 127 10.76 1.88 -11.09
CA ASP A 127 9.67 1.23 -11.82
C ASP A 127 8.66 0.55 -10.86
N TYR A 128 7.88 1.39 -10.19
CA TYR A 128 6.92 0.99 -9.16
C TYR A 128 5.82 0.03 -9.67
N LYS A 129 5.64 -0.06 -10.99
CA LYS A 129 4.64 -0.94 -11.63
C LYS A 129 5.12 -2.39 -11.72
N LYS A 130 6.43 -2.61 -11.76
CA LYS A 130 7.04 -3.95 -11.76
C LYS A 130 7.14 -4.55 -10.36
N ILE A 131 6.95 -3.75 -9.32
CA ILE A 131 6.96 -4.22 -7.94
C ILE A 131 5.77 -5.15 -7.73
N LYS A 132 6.05 -6.34 -7.18
CA LYS A 132 5.04 -7.35 -6.85
C LYS A 132 3.92 -6.73 -6.00
N GLY A 133 2.66 -7.02 -6.35
CA GLY A 133 1.49 -6.50 -5.64
C GLY A 133 0.97 -5.16 -6.14
N TYR A 134 1.60 -4.55 -7.15
CA TYR A 134 1.17 -3.26 -7.70
C TYR A 134 -0.27 -3.31 -8.26
N VAL A 135 -0.62 -4.38 -8.98
CA VAL A 135 -1.95 -4.53 -9.59
C VAL A 135 -3.02 -4.53 -8.51
N GLU A 136 -2.83 -5.31 -7.45
CA GLU A 136 -3.74 -5.44 -6.32
C GLU A 136 -3.82 -4.15 -5.51
N VAL A 137 -2.71 -3.45 -5.31
CA VAL A 137 -2.69 -2.12 -4.69
C VAL A 137 -3.48 -1.10 -5.52
N ASN A 138 -3.36 -1.15 -6.85
CA ASN A 138 -4.12 -0.27 -7.72
C ASN A 138 -5.62 -0.60 -7.69
N GLN A 139 -5.99 -1.88 -7.67
CA GLN A 139 -7.38 -2.31 -7.48
C GLN A 139 -7.92 -1.88 -6.12
N LEU A 140 -7.15 -2.00 -5.04
CA LEU A 140 -7.50 -1.50 -3.71
C LEU A 140 -7.77 0.00 -3.71
N ARG A 141 -6.94 0.79 -4.41
CA ARG A 141 -7.16 2.23 -4.60
C ARG A 141 -8.51 2.50 -5.26
N GLU A 142 -8.83 1.78 -6.33
CA GLU A 142 -10.05 1.95 -7.11
C GLU A 142 -11.29 1.55 -6.31
N VAL A 143 -11.27 0.41 -5.62
CA VAL A 143 -12.36 -0.02 -4.74
C VAL A 143 -12.53 0.96 -3.57
N ASN A 144 -11.45 1.37 -2.88
CA ASN A 144 -11.54 2.37 -1.82
C ASN A 144 -12.19 3.69 -2.30
N ASN A 145 -11.83 4.16 -3.50
CA ASN A 145 -12.40 5.40 -4.03
C ASN A 145 -13.88 5.24 -4.37
N THR A 146 -14.27 4.06 -4.85
CA THR A 146 -15.65 3.72 -5.16
C THR A 146 -16.50 3.66 -3.88
N LEU A 147 -16.01 2.97 -2.84
CA LEU A 147 -16.68 2.88 -1.54
C LEU A 147 -16.87 4.25 -0.86
N LYS A 148 -15.91 5.17 -0.98
CA LYS A 148 -15.99 6.53 -0.38
C LYS A 148 -16.99 7.45 -1.04
N HIS A 149 -17.25 7.25 -2.33
CA HIS A 149 -18.08 8.14 -3.15
C HIS A 149 -19.34 7.44 -3.63
N TRP A 150 -19.75 6.39 -2.93
CA TRP A 150 -20.90 5.62 -3.33
C TRP A 150 -22.17 6.48 -3.24
N THR A 151 -22.63 6.91 -4.40
CA THR A 151 -24.01 7.28 -4.68
C THR A 151 -24.66 6.07 -5.33
N ARG A 152 -25.95 5.81 -5.06
CA ARG A 152 -26.74 4.67 -5.55
C ARG A 152 -26.72 4.43 -7.08
N GLU A 153 -26.13 5.34 -7.85
CA GLU A 153 -25.90 5.23 -9.28
C GLU A 153 -24.56 4.53 -9.55
N GLY A 154 -24.65 3.26 -9.98
CA GLY A 154 -23.53 2.35 -10.18
C GLY A 154 -22.42 2.92 -11.06
N ASP A 155 -21.30 3.29 -10.45
CA ASP A 155 -20.11 3.75 -11.14
C ASP A 155 -19.30 2.51 -11.60
N SER A 156 -19.29 2.25 -12.90
CA SER A 156 -18.75 1.06 -13.58
C SER A 156 -17.22 0.86 -13.46
N LYS A 157 -16.55 1.64 -12.61
CA LYS A 157 -15.08 1.77 -12.59
C LYS A 157 -14.37 0.51 -12.11
N ILE A 158 -15.02 -0.30 -11.28
CA ILE A 158 -14.43 -1.54 -10.74
C ILE A 158 -14.98 -2.81 -11.38
N GLY A 159 -15.85 -2.72 -12.39
CA GLY A 159 -16.42 -3.88 -13.08
C GLY A 159 -15.40 -4.75 -13.84
N HIS A 160 -14.15 -4.30 -13.97
CA HIS A 160 -13.06 -5.10 -14.53
C HIS A 160 -12.37 -6.00 -13.49
N ILE A 161 -12.61 -5.76 -12.20
CA ILE A 161 -12.08 -6.55 -11.08
C ILE A 161 -12.97 -7.78 -10.90
N GLU A 162 -12.35 -8.97 -10.78
CA GLU A 162 -13.01 -10.27 -10.81
C GLU A 162 -14.23 -10.37 -9.90
N GLU A 163 -14.12 -9.88 -8.67
CA GLU A 163 -15.20 -9.95 -7.67
C GLU A 163 -16.41 -9.06 -7.99
N PHE A 164 -16.29 -8.16 -8.96
CA PHE A 164 -17.32 -7.15 -9.29
C PHE A 164 -17.78 -7.22 -10.75
N LYS A 165 -17.40 -8.27 -11.51
CA LYS A 165 -17.69 -8.38 -12.97
C LYS A 165 -19.16 -8.62 -13.31
N GLU A 166 -19.92 -9.25 -12.42
CA GLU A 166 -21.25 -9.81 -12.75
C GLU A 166 -22.34 -9.45 -11.73
N VAL A 167 -22.09 -8.47 -10.85
CA VAL A 167 -23.01 -8.15 -9.75
C VAL A 167 -23.67 -6.80 -10.02
N ASP A 168 -25.01 -6.78 -10.05
CA ASP A 168 -25.82 -5.55 -10.02
C ASP A 168 -25.71 -4.91 -8.63
N GLY A 169 -24.54 -4.31 -8.36
CA GLY A 169 -24.21 -3.69 -7.07
C GLY A 169 -23.11 -4.42 -6.30
N TYR A 170 -22.92 -4.02 -5.04
CA TYR A 170 -21.93 -4.62 -4.15
C TYR A 170 -22.66 -5.48 -3.12
N SER A 171 -22.23 -6.72 -2.95
CA SER A 171 -22.70 -7.61 -1.89
C SER A 171 -21.62 -7.75 -0.83
N GLU A 172 -22.03 -8.20 0.37
CA GLU A 172 -21.09 -8.69 1.38
C GLU A 172 -20.07 -9.64 0.76
N GLU A 173 -20.54 -10.57 -0.06
CA GLU A 173 -19.72 -11.64 -0.63
C GLU A 173 -18.63 -11.10 -1.55
N SER A 174 -18.96 -10.13 -2.43
CA SER A 174 -17.97 -9.56 -3.35
C SER A 174 -16.89 -8.77 -2.60
N LEU A 175 -17.27 -7.99 -1.59
CA LEU A 175 -16.31 -7.27 -0.74
C LEU A 175 -15.44 -8.23 0.07
N ARG A 176 -16.03 -9.30 0.62
CA ARG A 176 -15.30 -10.33 1.38
C ARG A 176 -14.29 -11.06 0.51
N LYS A 177 -14.70 -11.51 -0.69
CA LYS A 177 -13.80 -12.17 -1.66
C LYS A 177 -12.65 -11.24 -2.04
N PHE A 178 -12.98 -9.99 -2.38
CA PHE A 178 -11.99 -8.98 -2.73
C PHE A 178 -10.99 -8.76 -1.61
N TYR A 179 -11.46 -8.46 -0.40
CA TYR A 179 -10.59 -8.24 0.76
C TYR A 179 -9.69 -9.45 1.04
N THR A 180 -10.25 -10.67 0.99
CA THR A 180 -9.52 -11.91 1.25
C THR A 180 -8.37 -12.09 0.26
N ARG A 181 -8.60 -11.79 -1.03
CA ARG A 181 -7.56 -11.83 -2.06
C ARG A 181 -6.51 -10.77 -1.82
N ILE A 182 -6.89 -9.51 -1.58
CA ILE A 182 -5.96 -8.39 -1.64
C ILE A 182 -5.17 -8.13 -0.34
N ARG A 183 -5.65 -8.58 0.83
CA ARG A 183 -5.16 -8.13 2.16
C ARG A 183 -3.64 -8.25 2.40
N ASN A 184 -2.95 -9.13 1.69
CA ASN A 184 -1.51 -9.36 1.87
C ASN A 184 -0.64 -8.66 0.82
N PHE A 185 -1.22 -8.07 -0.22
CA PHE A 185 -0.46 -7.43 -1.28
C PHE A 185 0.05 -6.03 -0.94
N PRO A 186 -0.67 -5.18 -0.17
CA PRO A 186 -0.15 -3.87 0.23
C PRO A 186 1.19 -3.94 0.96
N ILE A 187 1.38 -4.91 1.87
CA ILE A 187 2.66 -5.08 2.57
C ILE A 187 3.75 -5.57 1.61
N GLN A 188 3.45 -6.51 0.72
CA GLN A 188 4.43 -7.00 -0.26
C GLN A 188 4.91 -5.88 -1.20
N TRP A 189 3.97 -5.07 -1.71
CA TRP A 189 4.31 -3.96 -2.58
C TRP A 189 5.11 -2.88 -1.84
N LEU A 190 4.75 -2.58 -0.60
CA LEU A 190 5.45 -1.60 0.23
C LEU A 190 6.88 -2.03 0.56
N LEU A 191 7.11 -3.31 0.86
CA LEU A 191 8.46 -3.85 1.08
C LEU A 191 9.29 -3.82 -0.22
N GLY A 192 8.70 -4.20 -1.35
CA GLY A 192 9.38 -4.08 -2.65
C GLY A 192 9.68 -2.62 -3.03
N LEU A 193 8.83 -1.67 -2.62
CA LEU A 193 9.10 -0.24 -2.79
C LEU A 193 10.25 0.23 -1.90
N ARG A 194 10.33 -0.23 -0.65
CA ARG A 194 11.46 0.03 0.24
C ARG A 194 12.76 -0.47 -0.39
N ASP A 195 12.76 -1.69 -0.91
CA ASP A 195 13.96 -2.30 -1.51
C ASP A 195 14.39 -1.53 -2.77
N ALA A 196 13.44 -1.17 -3.65
CA ALA A 196 13.76 -0.36 -4.83
C ALA A 196 14.30 1.04 -4.47
N ILE A 197 13.79 1.66 -3.40
CA ILE A 197 14.33 2.93 -2.88
C ILE A 197 15.74 2.73 -2.31
N TYR A 198 15.99 1.61 -1.63
CA TYR A 198 17.30 1.28 -1.09
C TYR A 198 18.33 1.13 -2.21
N GLU A 199 18.00 0.37 -3.26
CA GLU A 199 18.83 0.21 -4.47
C GLU A 199 19.11 1.58 -5.11
N GLU A 200 18.08 2.41 -5.29
CA GLU A 200 18.23 3.76 -5.86
C GLU A 200 19.15 4.65 -5.02
N LEU A 201 19.08 4.59 -3.69
CA LEU A 201 19.88 5.48 -2.83
C LEU A 201 21.31 5.00 -2.61
N TYR A 202 21.54 3.69 -2.59
CA TYR A 202 22.76 3.14 -2.02
C TYR A 202 23.54 2.19 -2.93
N GLU A 203 22.91 1.66 -3.98
CA GLU A 203 23.57 0.75 -4.92
C GLU A 203 24.00 1.48 -6.19
N PHE A 204 25.31 1.52 -6.42
CA PHE A 204 25.92 2.18 -7.56
C PHE A 204 26.68 1.14 -8.38
N SER A 205 26.00 0.54 -9.35
CA SER A 205 26.64 -0.34 -10.34
C SER A 205 27.62 0.44 -11.20
N ASP A 206 28.58 -0.26 -11.83
CA ASP A 206 29.53 0.37 -12.75
C ASP A 206 28.82 1.10 -13.89
N ASP A 207 27.77 0.50 -14.47
CA ASP A 207 26.95 1.14 -15.51
C ASP A 207 26.30 2.45 -15.02
N ARG A 208 25.79 2.45 -13.77
CA ARG A 208 25.18 3.65 -13.17
C ARG A 208 26.23 4.73 -12.91
N LEU A 209 27.41 4.33 -12.43
CA LEU A 209 28.55 5.24 -12.21
C LEU A 209 29.03 5.83 -13.54
N GLU A 210 29.11 5.03 -14.60
CA GLU A 210 29.51 5.49 -15.93
C GLU A 210 28.49 6.48 -16.51
N ASN A 211 27.20 6.19 -16.38
CA ASN A 211 26.14 7.11 -16.82
C ASN A 211 26.20 8.44 -16.04
N LEU A 212 26.33 8.40 -14.71
CA LEU A 212 26.50 9.61 -13.89
C LEU A 212 27.75 10.40 -14.30
N ALA A 213 28.88 9.73 -14.48
CA ALA A 213 30.13 10.37 -14.90
C ALA A 213 29.97 11.04 -16.27
N LYS A 214 29.31 10.38 -17.22
CA LYS A 214 29.03 10.92 -18.55
C LYS A 214 28.13 12.15 -18.47
N GLU A 215 27.06 12.13 -17.66
CA GLU A 215 26.18 13.29 -17.49
C GLU A 215 26.91 14.52 -16.95
N PHE A 216 27.79 14.33 -15.95
CA PHE A 216 28.58 15.43 -15.41
C PHE A 216 29.66 15.90 -16.40
N ALA A 217 30.34 14.99 -17.09
CA ALA A 217 31.37 15.33 -18.09
C ALA A 217 30.81 16.13 -19.28
N LEU A 218 29.53 15.94 -19.63
CA LEU A 218 28.87 16.72 -20.68
C LEU A 218 28.54 18.17 -20.27
N ARG A 219 28.50 18.47 -18.96
CA ARG A 219 27.99 19.75 -18.43
C ARG A 219 29.03 20.55 -17.64
N MET A 220 30.06 19.89 -17.12
CA MET A 220 31.11 20.50 -16.31
C MET A 220 32.41 20.62 -17.10
N ASP A 221 33.04 21.79 -17.04
CA ASP A 221 34.40 21.95 -17.51
C ASP A 221 35.42 21.23 -16.58
N PRO A 222 36.65 20.98 -17.06
CA PRO A 222 37.66 20.26 -16.27
C PRO A 222 37.99 20.90 -14.91
N GLN A 223 37.99 22.23 -14.81
CA GLN A 223 38.35 22.92 -13.55
C GLN A 223 37.24 22.77 -12.50
N VAL A 224 35.96 22.83 -12.91
CA VAL A 224 34.82 22.56 -12.04
C VAL A 224 34.81 21.10 -11.59
N MET A 225 35.13 20.17 -12.49
CA MET A 225 35.22 18.74 -12.18
C MET A 225 36.30 18.46 -11.12
N GLU A 226 37.49 19.02 -11.23
CA GLU A 226 38.56 18.87 -10.23
C GLU A 226 38.12 19.37 -8.85
N ARG A 227 37.44 20.52 -8.80
CA ARG A 227 36.90 21.07 -7.55
C ARG A 227 35.82 20.16 -6.96
N PHE A 228 34.98 19.56 -7.79
CA PHE A 228 33.94 18.62 -7.37
C PHE A 228 34.55 17.34 -6.79
N ILE A 229 35.52 16.74 -7.49
CA ILE A 229 36.27 15.57 -7.01
C ILE A 229 36.95 15.86 -5.67
N LYS A 230 37.59 17.02 -5.52
CA LYS A 230 38.21 17.42 -4.26
C LYS A 230 37.18 17.51 -3.14
N LYS A 231 36.05 18.20 -3.36
CA LYS A 231 34.97 18.31 -2.37
C LYS A 231 34.40 16.95 -1.97
N LEU A 232 34.30 15.99 -2.89
CA LEU A 232 33.86 14.63 -2.58
C LEU A 232 34.89 13.87 -1.77
N LYS A 233 36.18 13.96 -2.13
CA LYS A 233 37.26 13.35 -1.34
C LYS A 233 37.34 13.93 0.06
N ASP A 234 37.11 15.22 0.25
CA ASP A 234 37.08 15.85 1.59
C ASP A 234 35.92 15.34 2.48
N LYS A 235 34.97 14.57 1.93
CA LYS A 235 33.86 13.95 2.66
C LYS A 235 34.12 12.51 3.12
N TYR A 236 35.19 11.88 2.64
CA TYR A 236 35.57 10.48 2.90
C TYR A 236 37.01 10.40 3.41
#